data_AF-A0A968MK17-F1
#
_entry.id   AF-A0A968MK17-F1
#
_cell.length_a   1.000
_cell.length_b   1.000
_cell.length_c   1.000
_cell.angle_alpha   90.00
_cell.angle_beta   90.00
_cell.angle_gamma   90.00
#
_symmetry.space_group_name_H-M   'P 1'
#
loop_
_entity.id
_entity.type
_entity.pdbx_description
1 polymer ?
#
loop_
_entity_poly.entity_id
_entity_poly.type
_entity_poly.pdbx_seq_one_letter_code
_entity_poly.pdbx_strand_id
1 'polypeptide(L)'
;MSIANRIIEYIEGNYGTVGEMSQGEKDRILGTAYFMRGLQYFRLLHYWGKPFDESDKWGVVIHTEVVTEVEKGQKPRAKVSEVYKLIEDDFSKAKGLLWDFEQMATLKPTELGRPTKAAASAWLGKHIYFRGNMISQFPNFRILKRII
;
A
#
# COMPACT_ATOMS: atom_id res chain seq x y z
N MET A 1 -11.01 1.14 3.85
CA MET A 1 -10.16 0.27 4.69
C MET A 1 -10.75 -1.12 4.85
N SER A 2 -12.00 -1.26 5.32
CA SER A 2 -12.65 -2.57 5.54
C SER A 2 -12.69 -3.50 4.30
N ILE A 3 -12.99 -2.98 3.10
CA ILE A 3 -13.08 -3.82 1.89
C ILE A 3 -11.72 -4.41 1.47
N ALA A 4 -10.63 -3.63 1.55
CA ALA A 4 -9.30 -4.12 1.18
C ALA A 4 -8.82 -5.22 2.13
N ASN A 5 -9.04 -5.06 3.44
CA ASN A 5 -8.71 -6.09 4.42
C ASN A 5 -9.51 -7.36 4.19
N ARG A 6 -10.80 -7.25 3.86
CA ARG A 6 -11.65 -8.41 3.54
C ARG A 6 -11.13 -9.19 2.33
N ILE A 7 -10.68 -8.51 1.29
CA ILE A 7 -10.12 -9.16 0.10
C ILE A 7 -8.80 -9.87 0.45
N ILE A 8 -7.92 -9.20 1.21
CA ILE A 8 -6.64 -9.78 1.64
C ILE A 8 -6.88 -11.02 2.49
N GLU A 9 -7.71 -10.94 3.53
CA GLU A 9 -8.05 -12.09 4.39
C GLU A 9 -8.69 -13.23 3.61
N TYR A 10 -9.56 -12.93 2.65
CA TYR A 10 -10.23 -13.95 1.85
C TYR A 10 -9.25 -14.72 0.95
N ILE A 11 -8.33 -14.01 0.30
CA ILE A 11 -7.35 -14.60 -0.62
C ILE A 11 -6.23 -15.31 0.15
N GLU A 12 -5.68 -14.70 1.21
CA GLU A 12 -4.60 -15.29 2.00
C GLU A 12 -5.07 -16.43 2.90
N GLY A 13 -6.30 -16.35 3.42
CA GLY A 13 -6.91 -17.40 4.23
C GLY A 13 -7.34 -18.63 3.45
N ASN A 14 -7.09 -18.69 2.14
CA ASN A 14 -7.46 -19.80 1.25
C ASN A 14 -8.95 -20.17 1.32
N TYR A 15 -9.83 -19.24 1.72
CA TYR A 15 -11.29 -19.46 1.78
C TYR A 15 -11.94 -19.56 0.37
N GLY A 16 -11.12 -19.50 -0.68
CA GLY A 16 -11.52 -19.66 -2.06
C GLY A 16 -11.38 -21.11 -2.55
N THR A 17 -12.40 -21.92 -2.29
CA THR A 17 -12.87 -22.93 -3.25
C THR A 17 -13.78 -22.27 -4.30
N VAL A 18 -13.41 -21.08 -4.78
CA VAL A 18 -14.02 -20.46 -5.96
C VAL A 18 -13.32 -21.11 -7.14
N GLY A 19 -14.08 -21.83 -7.97
CA GLY A 19 -13.55 -22.57 -9.11
C GLY A 19 -12.47 -21.80 -9.87
N GLU A 20 -11.30 -22.44 -10.01
CA GLU A 20 -10.28 -22.20 -11.04
C GLU A 20 -9.78 -20.77 -11.26
N MET A 21 -9.59 -19.96 -10.21
CA MET A 21 -8.81 -18.73 -10.37
C MET A 21 -7.31 -19.05 -10.45
N SER A 22 -6.64 -18.60 -11.50
CA SER A 22 -5.19 -18.83 -11.67
C SER A 22 -4.39 -18.14 -10.57
N GLN A 23 -3.21 -18.65 -10.25
CA GLN A 23 -2.32 -18.02 -9.26
C GLN A 23 -1.98 -16.57 -9.67
N GLY A 24 -1.79 -16.34 -10.96
CA GLY A 24 -1.58 -15.00 -11.50
C GLY A 24 -2.71 -14.07 -11.08
N GLU A 25 -3.95 -14.39 -11.40
CA GLU A 25 -5.12 -13.57 -11.06
C GLU A 25 -5.24 -13.30 -9.54
N LYS A 26 -5.00 -14.31 -8.70
CA LYS A 26 -4.98 -14.15 -7.24
C LYS A 26 -3.94 -13.11 -6.81
N ASP A 27 -2.71 -13.22 -7.33
CA ASP A 27 -1.66 -12.25 -7.05
C ASP A 27 -2.09 -10.85 -7.49
N ARG A 28 -2.76 -10.71 -8.63
CA ARG A 28 -3.18 -9.40 -9.16
C ARG A 28 -4.25 -8.74 -8.31
N ILE A 29 -5.23 -9.51 -7.84
CA ILE A 29 -6.27 -9.02 -6.95
C ILE A 29 -5.66 -8.66 -5.59
N LEU A 30 -4.78 -9.51 -5.07
CA LEU A 30 -4.09 -9.27 -3.80
C LEU A 30 -3.21 -8.01 -3.86
N GLY A 31 -2.42 -7.86 -4.93
CA GLY A 31 -1.60 -6.67 -5.18
C GLY A 31 -2.44 -5.41 -5.33
N THR A 32 -3.61 -5.50 -5.96
CA THR A 32 -4.55 -4.38 -6.07
C THR A 32 -5.12 -3.99 -4.71
N ALA A 33 -5.48 -4.97 -3.87
CA ALA A 33 -5.98 -4.73 -2.52
C ALA A 33 -4.92 -4.05 -1.63
N TYR A 34 -3.68 -4.54 -1.66
CA TYR A 34 -2.55 -3.92 -0.97
C TYR A 34 -2.29 -2.49 -1.46
N PHE A 35 -2.28 -2.26 -2.78
CA PHE A 35 -2.11 -0.91 -3.34
C PHE A 35 -3.19 0.06 -2.85
N MET A 36 -4.46 -0.37 -2.88
CA MET A 36 -5.58 0.46 -2.45
C MET A 36 -5.52 0.75 -0.95
N ARG A 37 -5.09 -0.22 -0.12
CA ARG A 37 -4.90 -0.03 1.31
C ARG A 37 -3.79 0.98 1.61
N GLY A 38 -2.62 0.82 0.99
CA GLY A 38 -1.51 1.77 1.10
C GLY A 38 -1.92 3.19 0.66
N LEU A 39 -2.64 3.33 -0.45
CA LEU A 39 -3.13 4.63 -0.93
C LEU A 39 -4.13 5.29 0.03
N GLN A 40 -5.03 4.51 0.63
CA GLN A 40 -5.98 5.01 1.62
C GLN A 40 -5.26 5.52 2.88
N TYR A 41 -4.33 4.74 3.43
CA TYR A 41 -3.55 5.17 4.59
C TYR A 41 -2.64 6.36 4.27
N PHE A 42 -2.05 6.39 3.09
CA PHE A 42 -1.29 7.55 2.62
C PHE A 42 -2.15 8.82 2.69
N ARG A 43 -3.35 8.80 2.09
CA ARG A 43 -4.26 9.95 2.14
C ARG A 43 -4.69 10.29 3.57
N LEU A 44 -5.05 9.28 4.37
CA LEU A 44 -5.47 9.49 5.74
C LEU A 44 -4.37 10.18 6.57
N LEU A 45 -3.14 9.72 6.42
CA LEU A 45 -2.01 10.29 7.14
C LEU A 45 -1.73 11.73 6.71
N HIS A 46 -1.82 12.03 5.41
CA HIS A 46 -1.54 13.37 4.90
C HIS A 46 -2.62 14.41 5.20
N TYR A 47 -3.87 13.98 5.44
CA TYR A 47 -4.94 14.89 5.81
C TYR A 47 -5.13 15.04 7.32
N TRP A 48 -4.91 13.98 8.11
CA TRP A 48 -5.25 13.95 9.54
C TRP A 48 -4.08 13.59 10.47
N GLY A 49 -2.94 13.20 9.91
CA GLY A 49 -1.70 12.96 10.66
C GLY A 49 -0.83 14.21 10.75
N LYS A 50 0.10 14.19 11.69
CA LYS A 50 1.21 15.15 11.69
C LYS A 50 2.26 14.79 10.64
N PRO A 51 3.09 15.77 10.20
CA PRO A 51 4.30 15.49 9.44
C PRO A 51 5.16 14.41 10.12
N PHE A 52 6.00 13.72 9.34
CA PHE A 52 6.82 12.63 9.86
C PHE A 52 7.75 13.10 10.98
N ASP A 53 7.50 12.56 12.18
CA ASP A 53 8.38 12.59 13.34
C ASP A 53 8.28 11.20 14.00
N GLU A 54 9.42 10.54 14.22
CA GLU A 54 9.48 9.19 14.75
C GLU A 54 8.90 9.08 16.17
N SER A 55 8.88 10.18 16.91
CA SER A 55 8.41 10.26 18.29
C SER A 55 6.92 10.63 18.41
N ASP A 56 6.28 11.10 17.33
CA ASP A 56 4.93 11.64 17.38
C ASP A 56 3.85 10.55 17.42
N LYS A 57 2.99 10.63 18.43
CA LYS A 57 1.87 9.70 18.66
C LYS A 57 0.62 10.01 17.83
N TRP A 58 0.63 11.09 17.04
CA TRP A 58 -0.55 11.61 16.35
C TRP A 58 -0.64 11.14 14.89
N GLY A 59 -0.57 9.82 14.67
CA GLY A 59 -0.82 9.18 13.37
C GLY A 59 -2.32 9.01 13.11
N VAL A 60 -2.73 7.89 12.50
CA VAL A 60 -4.15 7.54 12.29
C VAL A 60 -4.43 6.16 12.88
N VAL A 61 -5.71 5.82 13.04
CA VAL A 61 -6.09 4.48 13.53
C VAL A 61 -5.79 3.44 12.45
N ILE A 62 -5.10 2.36 12.82
CA ILE A 62 -4.76 1.27 11.91
C ILE A 62 -5.70 0.08 12.13
N HIS A 63 -6.34 -0.33 11.04
CA HIS A 63 -7.02 -1.61 10.89
C HIS A 63 -6.43 -2.35 9.69
N THR A 64 -5.76 -3.47 9.96
CA THR A 64 -5.25 -4.40 8.93
C THR A 64 -6.15 -5.62 8.75
N GLU A 65 -7.12 -5.79 9.63
CA GLU A 65 -8.08 -6.90 9.67
C GLU A 65 -9.50 -6.39 9.43
N VAL A 66 -10.43 -7.30 9.13
CA VAL A 66 -11.86 -7.04 9.07
C VAL A 66 -12.39 -6.86 10.48
N VAL A 67 -12.95 -5.69 10.73
CA VAL A 67 -13.62 -5.38 12.00
C VAL A 67 -15.02 -5.98 11.96
N THR A 68 -15.24 -7.07 12.71
CA THR A 68 -16.55 -7.75 12.83
C THR A 68 -17.33 -7.32 14.08
N GLU A 69 -16.66 -6.77 15.08
CA GLU A 69 -17.22 -6.36 16.36
C GLU A 69 -16.90 -4.90 16.67
N VAL A 70 -17.83 -4.19 17.32
CA VAL A 70 -17.68 -2.76 17.64
C VAL A 70 -16.47 -2.50 18.54
N GLU A 71 -16.25 -3.34 19.55
CA GLU A 71 -15.12 -3.21 20.48
C GLU A 71 -13.77 -3.36 19.77
N LYS A 72 -13.66 -4.29 18.82
CA LYS A 72 -12.46 -4.48 17.98
C LYS A 72 -12.22 -3.30 17.02
N GLY A 73 -13.25 -2.51 16.74
CA GLY A 73 -13.19 -1.28 15.95
C GLY A 73 -12.67 -0.07 16.73
N GLN A 74 -12.79 -0.07 18.06
CA GLN A 74 -12.35 1.05 18.89
C GLN A 74 -10.87 0.92 19.24
N LYS A 75 -10.00 1.32 18.30
CA LYS A 75 -8.54 1.34 18.50
C LYS A 75 -8.03 2.78 18.68
N PRO A 76 -7.04 3.01 19.56
CA PRO A 76 -6.37 4.31 19.62
C PRO A 76 -5.62 4.59 18.31
N ARG A 77 -5.31 5.87 18.08
CA ARG A 77 -4.46 6.27 16.95
C ARG A 77 -3.08 5.63 17.10
N ALA A 78 -2.55 5.10 15.99
CA ALA A 78 -1.19 4.60 15.92
C ALA A 78 -0.19 5.77 15.84
N LYS A 79 1.09 5.48 16.08
CA LYS A 79 2.17 6.44 15.83
C LYS A 79 2.30 6.76 14.36
N VAL A 80 2.81 7.94 14.04
CA VAL A 80 3.05 8.33 12.64
C VAL A 80 3.97 7.32 11.94
N SER A 81 5.07 6.92 12.59
CA SER A 81 6.02 5.93 12.07
C SER A 81 5.39 4.56 11.74
N GLU A 82 4.43 4.10 12.53
CA GLU A 82 3.72 2.84 12.29
C GLU A 82 2.84 2.90 11.04
N VAL A 83 2.16 4.04 10.83
CA VAL A 83 1.36 4.27 9.61
C VAL A 83 2.27 4.38 8.39
N TYR A 84 3.41 5.08 8.51
CA TYR A 84 4.40 5.15 7.43
C TYR A 84 4.90 3.77 7.03
N LYS A 85 5.24 2.92 8.01
CA LYS A 85 5.69 1.55 7.77
C LYS A 85 4.60 0.72 7.08
N LEU A 86 3.35 0.80 7.54
CA LEU A 86 2.24 0.09 6.89
C LEU A 86 2.08 0.45 5.41
N ILE A 87 2.17 1.75 5.09
CA ILE A 87 2.08 2.24 3.71
C ILE A 87 3.26 1.70 2.86
N GLU A 88 4.48 1.70 3.40
CA GLU A 88 5.68 1.17 2.73
C GLU A 88 5.55 -0.32 2.44
N ASP A 89 5.12 -1.09 3.44
CA ASP A 89 4.94 -2.54 3.34
C ASP A 89 3.85 -2.87 2.29
N ASP A 90 2.73 -2.16 2.31
CA ASP A 90 1.62 -2.36 1.38
C ASP A 90 2.02 -2.03 -0.07
N PHE A 91 2.70 -0.91 -0.32
CA PHE A 91 3.17 -0.59 -1.67
C PHE A 91 4.28 -1.53 -2.14
N SER A 92 5.14 -2.02 -1.24
CA SER A 92 6.18 -3.00 -1.56
C SER A 92 5.58 -4.35 -1.95
N LYS A 93 4.59 -4.84 -1.18
CA LYS A 93 3.82 -6.05 -1.53
C LYS A 93 3.07 -5.89 -2.85
N ALA A 94 2.38 -4.76 -3.03
CA ALA A 94 1.69 -4.46 -4.28
C ALA A 94 2.65 -4.46 -5.48
N LYS A 95 3.84 -3.86 -5.36
CA LYS A 95 4.86 -3.89 -6.40
C LYS A 95 5.29 -5.31 -6.75
N GLY A 96 5.39 -6.23 -5.79
CA GLY A 96 5.69 -7.63 -6.07
C GLY A 96 4.59 -8.35 -6.86
N LEU A 97 3.33 -7.95 -6.65
CA LEU A 97 2.13 -8.67 -7.06
C LEU A 97 1.33 -8.02 -8.21
N LEU A 98 1.70 -6.82 -8.68
CA LEU A 98 1.02 -6.10 -9.77
C LEU A 98 1.68 -6.29 -11.15
N TRP A 99 1.01 -5.82 -12.21
CA TRP A 99 1.41 -6.12 -13.60
C TRP A 99 2.64 -5.31 -13.98
N ASP A 100 3.53 -5.96 -14.73
CA ASP A 100 4.65 -5.29 -15.39
C ASP A 100 4.16 -4.48 -16.59
N PHE A 101 5.00 -3.56 -17.06
CA PHE A 101 4.68 -2.71 -18.21
C PHE A 101 4.40 -3.55 -19.48
N GLU A 102 5.20 -4.58 -19.73
CA GLU A 102 5.02 -5.47 -20.88
C GLU A 102 3.69 -6.23 -20.83
N GLN A 103 3.32 -6.74 -19.64
CA GLN A 103 2.05 -7.41 -19.43
C GLN A 103 0.86 -6.46 -19.58
N MET A 104 1.07 -5.16 -19.32
CA MET A 104 0.06 -4.13 -19.53
C MET A 104 -0.13 -3.78 -21.01
N ALA A 105 0.91 -3.88 -21.84
CA ALA A 105 0.80 -3.61 -23.27
C ALA A 105 -0.07 -4.64 -24.01
N THR A 106 -0.20 -5.85 -23.46
CA THR A 106 -0.95 -6.97 -24.07
C THR A 106 -2.41 -7.06 -23.64
N LEU A 107 -2.91 -6.09 -22.87
CA LEU A 107 -4.21 -6.20 -22.24
C LEU A 107 -5.37 -5.78 -23.11
N LYS A 108 -6.52 -6.34 -22.76
CA LYS A 108 -7.81 -5.86 -23.23
C LYS A 108 -8.07 -4.44 -22.67
N PRO A 109 -8.69 -3.54 -23.45
CA PRO A 109 -9.05 -2.19 -22.99
C PRO A 109 -9.87 -2.13 -21.69
N THR A 110 -10.59 -3.20 -21.36
CA THR A 110 -11.39 -3.33 -20.12
C THR A 110 -10.56 -3.37 -18.84
N GLU A 111 -9.27 -3.70 -18.95
CA GLU A 111 -8.34 -3.82 -17.83
C GLU A 111 -7.47 -2.55 -17.67
N LEU A 112 -7.69 -1.55 -18.54
CA LEU A 112 -6.98 -0.28 -18.51
C LEU A 112 -7.38 0.54 -17.28
N GLY A 113 -6.39 1.10 -16.58
CA GLY A 113 -6.61 1.89 -15.36
C GLY A 113 -6.39 1.10 -14.05
N ARG A 114 -6.05 -0.19 -14.12
CA ARG A 114 -5.61 -0.95 -12.95
C ARG A 114 -4.24 -0.48 -12.44
N PRO A 115 -3.98 -0.59 -11.12
CA PRO A 115 -2.67 -0.24 -10.58
C PRO A 115 -1.59 -1.17 -11.14
N THR A 116 -0.46 -0.59 -11.54
CA THR A 116 0.70 -1.30 -12.09
C THR A 116 1.87 -1.30 -11.12
N LYS A 117 2.90 -2.12 -11.36
CA LYS A 117 4.15 -2.03 -10.58
C LYS A 117 4.80 -0.65 -10.64
N ALA A 118 4.67 0.03 -11.78
CA ALA A 118 5.14 1.41 -11.94
C ALA A 118 4.37 2.37 -11.03
N ALA A 119 3.03 2.24 -10.98
CA ALA A 119 2.20 3.04 -10.08
C ALA A 119 2.56 2.80 -8.60
N ALA A 120 2.70 1.53 -8.19
CA ALA A 120 3.13 1.19 -6.83
C ALA A 120 4.51 1.78 -6.49
N SER A 121 5.46 1.70 -7.43
CA SER A 121 6.81 2.27 -7.25
C SER A 121 6.78 3.80 -7.15
N ALA A 122 5.94 4.47 -7.95
CA ALA A 122 5.80 5.92 -7.91
C ALA A 122 5.18 6.39 -6.58
N TRP A 123 4.14 5.71 -6.09
CA TRP A 123 3.53 6.02 -4.80
C TRP A 123 4.47 5.72 -3.62
N LEU A 124 5.24 4.63 -3.68
CA LEU A 124 6.29 4.34 -2.71
C LEU A 124 7.36 5.44 -2.68
N GLY A 125 7.85 5.87 -3.85
CA GLY A 125 8.80 6.98 -3.95
C GLY A 125 8.26 8.28 -3.38
N LYS A 126 6.99 8.61 -3.68
CA LYS A 126 6.29 9.77 -3.11
C LYS A 126 6.19 9.67 -1.59
N HIS A 127 5.81 8.52 -1.06
CA HIS A 127 5.71 8.30 0.38
C HIS A 127 7.05 8.45 1.09
N ILE A 128 8.13 7.88 0.53
CA ILE A 128 9.50 8.03 1.05
C ILE A 128 9.95 9.50 1.00
N TYR A 129 9.57 10.25 -0.03
CA TYR A 129 9.83 11.68 -0.12
C TYR A 129 9.20 12.44 1.05
N PHE A 130 7.92 12.18 1.35
CA PHE A 130 7.23 12.78 2.50
C PHE A 130 7.77 12.33 3.86
N ARG A 131 8.52 11.22 3.92
CA ARG A 131 9.25 10.78 5.13
C ARG A 131 10.55 11.55 5.37
N GLY A 132 11.11 12.20 4.33
CA GLY A 132 12.40 12.90 4.42
C GLY A 132 13.64 11.99 4.34
N ASN A 133 13.50 10.70 4.01
CA ASN A 133 14.60 9.71 4.10
C ASN A 133 15.11 9.22 2.72
N MET A 134 15.11 10.10 1.69
CA MET A 134 15.48 9.71 0.32
C MET A 134 16.92 9.20 0.17
N ILE A 135 17.85 9.63 1.02
CA ILE A 135 19.29 9.38 0.85
C ILE A 135 19.68 7.95 1.27
N SER A 136 18.98 7.34 2.23
CA SER A 136 19.27 5.99 2.72
C SER A 136 18.75 4.88 1.79
N GLN A 137 17.60 5.08 1.17
CA GLN A 137 16.86 4.02 0.45
C GLN A 137 17.18 3.98 -1.06
N PHE A 138 17.72 5.06 -1.63
CA PHE A 138 18.05 5.16 -3.05
C PHE A 138 19.49 5.65 -3.28
N PRO A 139 20.51 4.80 -3.06
CA PRO A 139 21.92 5.18 -3.24
C PRO A 139 22.25 5.64 -4.67
N ASN A 140 21.38 5.34 -5.66
CA ASN A 140 21.58 5.66 -7.07
C ASN A 140 20.90 6.98 -7.54
N PHE A 141 20.13 7.68 -6.70
CA PHE A 141 19.52 8.96 -7.09
C PHE A 141 20.50 10.13 -6.87
N ARG A 142 21.43 10.27 -7.81
CA ARG A 142 22.54 11.25 -7.79
C ARG A 142 22.12 12.72 -7.95
N ILE A 143 20.83 12.99 -8.17
CA ILE A 143 20.31 14.31 -8.57
C ILE A 143 20.12 15.27 -7.37
N LEU A 144 20.07 14.74 -6.15
CA LEU A 144 19.78 15.52 -4.94
C LEU A 144 21.01 16.06 -4.19
N LYS A 145 22.24 15.67 -4.60
CA LYS A 145 23.49 16.16 -3.99
C LYS A 145 23.96 17.53 -4.52
N ARG A 146 23.16 18.22 -5.34
CA ARG A 146 23.59 19.48 -6.01
C ARG A 146 22.82 20.74 -5.58
N ILE A 147 21.95 20.65 -4.56
CA ILE A 147 21.14 21.80 -4.07
C ILE A 147 21.22 21.93 -2.54
N ILE A 148 22.34 21.52 -1.94
CA ILE A 148 22.71 21.92 -0.57
C ILE A 148 24.19 22.25 -0.57
#